data_AF-A0A357IA56-F1
#
_entry.id   AF-A0A357IA56-F1
#
_cell.length_a   1.000
_cell.length_b   1.000
_cell.length_c   1.000
_cell.angle_alpha   90.00
_cell.angle_beta   90.00
_cell.angle_gamma   90.00
#
_symmetry.space_group_name_H-M   'P 1'
#
loop_
_entity.id
_entity.type
_entity.pdbx_description
1 polymer ?
#
loop_
_entity_poly.entity_id
_entity_poly.type
_entity_poly.pdbx_seq_one_letter_code
_entity_poly.pdbx_strand_id
1 'polypeptide(L)' 'MTSTPNNVDPSEIAKFSELAHKWWDKNSEFKPLHDINPLRTGYVDKHAGLAGQKVLDIGCGG' A
#
# COMPACT_ATOMS: atom_id res chain seq x y z
N MET A 1 15.36 -17.41 26.02
CA MET A 1 14.81 -17.11 24.68
C MET A 1 14.23 -15.71 24.73
N THR A 2 14.82 -14.75 24.02
CA THR A 2 14.27 -13.40 23.90
C THR A 2 13.11 -13.45 22.91
N SER A 3 11.89 -13.14 23.36
CA SER A 3 10.74 -12.97 22.46
C SER A 3 11.00 -11.75 21.59
N THR A 4 11.06 -11.94 20.27
CA THR A 4 11.08 -10.81 19.33
C THR A 4 9.79 -10.00 19.53
N PRO A 5 9.85 -8.70 19.79
CA PRO A 5 8.65 -7.88 19.84
C PRO A 5 7.94 -7.93 18.48
N ASN A 6 6.62 -8.11 18.50
CA ASN A 6 5.81 -8.07 17.28
C ASN A 6 5.92 -6.67 16.66
N ASN A 7 6.47 -6.58 15.45
CA ASN A 7 6.62 -5.32 14.71
C ASN A 7 5.31 -4.93 14.01
N VAL A 8 4.27 -4.69 14.80
CA VAL A 8 2.93 -4.33 14.32
C VAL A 8 2.24 -3.45 15.35
N ASP A 9 1.53 -2.42 14.87
CA ASP A 9 0.61 -1.63 15.69
C ASP A 9 -0.83 -2.07 15.38
N PRO A 10 -1.52 -2.74 16.32
CA PRO A 10 -2.90 -3.18 16.12
C PRO A 10 -3.88 -2.03 15.87
N SER A 11 -3.61 -0.84 16.42
CA SER A 11 -4.51 0.32 16.30
C SER A 11 -4.51 0.89 14.88
N GLU A 12 -3.34 0.94 14.22
CA GLU A 12 -3.25 1.36 12.83
C GLU A 12 -3.88 0.33 11.89
N ILE A 13 -3.71 -0.98 12.15
CA ILE A 13 -4.40 -2.03 11.39
C ILE A 13 -5.92 -1.88 11.48
N ALA A 14 -6.46 -1.63 12.68
CA ALA A 14 -7.89 -1.44 12.89
C ALA A 14 -8.42 -0.23 12.10
N LYS A 15 -7.74 0.92 12.19
CA LYS A 15 -8.08 2.15 11.46
C LYS A 15 -8.17 1.94 9.94
N PHE A 16 -7.20 1.26 9.32
CA PHE A 16 -7.25 0.98 7.88
C PHE A 16 -8.30 -0.07 7.53
N SER A 17 -8.53 -1.05 8.41
CA SER A 17 -9.57 -2.07 8.23
C SER A 17 -10.98 -1.47 8.20
N GLU A 18 -11.25 -0.48 9.05
CA GLU A 18 -12.53 0.25 9.08
C GLU A 18 -12.81 0.98 7.75
N LEU A 19 -11.78 1.49 7.08
CA LEU A 19 -11.89 2.22 5.82
C LEU A 19 -11.80 1.34 4.57
N ALA A 20 -11.42 0.06 4.69
CA ALA A 20 -11.11 -0.81 3.57
C ALA A 20 -12.24 -0.94 2.52
N HIS A 21 -13.50 -0.87 2.96
CA HIS A 21 -14.67 -0.92 2.06
C HIS A 21 -14.75 0.26 1.07
N LYS A 22 -14.05 1.37 1.34
CA LYS A 22 -13.99 2.56 0.48
C LYS A 22 -12.76 2.60 -0.42
N TRP A 23 -11.87 1.60 -0.36
CA TRP A 23 -10.54 1.71 -0.95
C TRP A 23 -10.56 1.99 -2.46
N TRP A 24 -11.50 1.39 -3.20
CA TRP A 24 -11.61 1.57 -4.66
C TRP A 24 -12.52 2.72 -5.10
N ASP A 25 -13.14 3.44 -4.17
CA ASP A 25 -13.86 4.66 -4.50
C ASP A 25 -12.85 5.80 -4.76
N LYS A 26 -12.84 6.29 -5.99
CA LYS A 26 -11.92 7.35 -6.45
C LYS A 26 -12.19 8.72 -5.80
N ASN A 27 -13.30 8.86 -5.06
CA ASN A 27 -13.64 10.09 -4.34
C ASN A 27 -13.58 9.92 -2.80
N SER A 28 -13.10 8.79 -2.30
CA SER A 28 -12.96 8.52 -0.86
C SER A 28 -11.73 9.16 -0.24
N GLU A 29 -11.47 8.81 1.02
CA GLU A 29 -10.24 9.10 1.76
C GLU A 29 -8.98 8.59 1.05
N PHE A 30 -9.11 7.62 0.12
CA PHE A 30 -8.01 7.07 -0.68
C PHE A 30 -7.83 7.75 -2.05
N LYS A 31 -8.65 8.76 -2.39
CA LYS A 31 -8.50 9.54 -3.64
C LYS A 31 -7.05 9.96 -3.93
N PRO A 32 -6.26 10.47 -2.97
CA PRO A 32 -4.87 10.84 -3.24
C PRO A 32 -3.99 9.66 -3.70
N LEU A 33 -4.24 8.43 -3.22
CA LEU A 33 -3.51 7.23 -3.65
C LEU A 33 -3.85 6.84 -5.09
N HIS A 34 -5.11 7.02 -5.51
CA HIS A 34 -5.54 6.80 -6.89
C HIS A 34 -4.89 7.81 -7.83
N ASP A 35 -4.94 9.09 -7.46
CA ASP A 35 -4.41 10.18 -8.27
C ASP A 35 -2.88 10.07 -8.45
N ILE A 36 -2.15 9.68 -7.40
CA ILE A 36 -0.69 9.54 -7.45
C ILE A 36 -0.23 8.26 -8.16
N ASN A 37 -1.09 7.25 -8.30
CA ASN A 37 -0.68 5.92 -8.76
C ASN A 37 0.03 5.94 -10.12
N PRO A 38 -0.49 6.60 -11.18
CA PRO A 38 0.19 6.65 -12.47
C PRO A 38 1.58 7.29 -12.41
N LEU A 39 1.77 8.30 -11.56
CA LEU A 39 3.06 8.97 -11.39
C LEU A 39 4.08 8.07 -10.69
N ARG A 40 3.70 7.45 -9.56
CA ARG A 40 4.62 6.60 -8.80
C ARG A 40 4.95 5.30 -9.54
N THR A 41 3.99 4.67 -10.23
CA THR A 41 4.26 3.46 -11.01
C THR A 41 5.14 3.78 -12.22
N GLY A 42 4.90 4.91 -12.89
CA GLY A 42 5.79 5.40 -13.95
C GLY A 42 7.20 5.71 -13.47
N TYR A 43 7.35 6.28 -12.27
CA TYR A 43 8.66 6.47 -11.65
C TYR A 43 9.37 5.14 -11.38
N VAL A 44 8.69 4.17 -10.76
CA VAL A 44 9.28 2.86 -10.46
C VAL A 44 9.66 2.13 -11.75
N ASP A 45 8.78 2.10 -12.74
CA ASP A 45 9.03 1.43 -14.02
C ASP A 45 10.21 2.04 -14.77
N LYS A 46 10.33 3.38 -14.77
CA LYS A 46 11.48 4.08 -15.36
C LYS A 46 12.82 3.66 -14.75
N HIS A 47 12.85 3.31 -13.47
CA HIS A 47 14.10 2.97 -12.77
C HIS A 47 14.37 1.48 -12.66
N ALA A 48 13.33 0.64 -12.62
CA ALA A 48 13.46 -0.80 -12.36
C ALA A 48 13.07 -1.68 -13.56
N GLY A 49 12.30 -1.17 -14.52
CA GLY A 49 11.72 -1.93 -15.62
C GLY A 49 10.89 -3.11 -15.12
N LEU A 50 9.62 -2.88 -14.80
CA LEU A 50 8.80 -3.84 -14.03
C LEU A 50 8.41 -5.09 -14.82
N ALA A 51 8.35 -5.01 -16.14
CA ALA A 51 7.94 -6.13 -16.98
C ALA A 51 8.88 -7.34 -16.79
N GLY A 52 8.31 -8.48 -16.41
CA GLY A 52 9.05 -9.72 -16.18
C GLY A 52 9.77 -9.83 -14.84
N GLN A 53 9.67 -8.81 -13.97
CA GLN A 53 10.31 -8.83 -12.66
C GLN A 53 9.45 -9.52 -11.59
N LYS A 54 10.12 -10.07 -10.57
CA LYS A 54 9.46 -10.47 -9.33
C LYS A 54 9.42 -9.26 -8.39
N VAL A 55 8.23 -8.79 -8.05
CA VAL A 55 8.00 -7.57 -7.27
C VAL A 55 7.26 -7.90 -5.97
N LEU A 56 7.61 -7.20 -4.89
CA LEU A 56 6.94 -7.26 -3.60
C LEU A 56 6.51 -5.85 -3.18
N ASP A 57 5.22 -5.68 -2.89
CA ASP A 57 4.65 -4.44 -2.38
C ASP A 57 4.34 -4.59 -0.88
N ILE A 58 5.14 -3.93 -0.03
CA ILE A 58 5.05 -4.05 1.42
C ILE A 58 3.99 -3.08 1.94
N GLY A 59 2.96 -3.61 2.61
CA GLY A 59 1.82 -2.81 3.04
C GLY A 59 0.88 -2.47 1.90
N CYS A 60 0.71 -3.39 0.95
CA CYS A 60 -0.06 -3.19 -0.29
C CYS A 60 -1.50 -2.69 -0.06
N GLY A 61 -2.12 -3.03 1.07
CA GLY A 61 -3.52 -2.67 1.31
C GLY A 61 -4.43 -3.27 0.23
N GLY A 62 -5.57 -2.63 0.00
CA GLY A 62 -6.61 -3.20 -0.87
C GLY A 62 -6.99 -2.32 -2.04
#